data_AF-A0A7W1W0T9-F1
#
_entry.id   AF-A0A7W1W0T9-F1
#
_cell.length_a   1.000
_cell.length_b   1.000
_cell.length_c   1.000
_cell.angle_alpha   90.00
_cell.angle_beta   90.00
_cell.angle_gamma   90.00
#
_symmetry.space_group_name_H-M   'P 1'
#
loop_
_entity.id
_entity.type
_entity.pdbx_description
1 polymer ?
#
loop_
_entity_poly.entity_id
_entity_poly.type
_entity_poly.pdbx_seq_one_letter_code
_entity_poly.pdbx_strand_id
1 'polypeptide(L)'
;MSESMMWLILRGTGETIVMTVLSGLFGFVIGLPTGVLLFMTRKGQILENRLLNNNVSVVVNIFRSIPFIILIVWMIPFTRALVGTSIGVQ
;
A
#
# COMPACT_ATOMS: atom_id res chain seq x y z
N MET A 1 35.51 1.51 7.19
CA MET A 1 34.13 1.76 7.68
C MET A 1 34.13 1.49 9.17
N SER A 2 33.55 2.36 10.00
CA SER A 2 33.47 2.08 11.44
C SER A 2 32.59 0.85 11.66
N GLU A 3 32.89 0.07 12.70
CA GLU A 3 32.09 -1.10 13.08
C GLU A 3 30.62 -0.72 13.33
N SER A 4 30.40 0.46 13.91
CA SER A 4 29.08 1.08 14.10
C SER A 4 28.33 1.34 12.77
N MET A 5 29.03 1.77 11.73
CA MET A 5 28.42 2.03 10.43
C MET A 5 27.96 0.73 9.77
N MET A 6 28.74 -0.34 9.88
CA MET A 6 28.37 -1.64 9.31
C MET A 6 27.10 -2.20 9.96
N TRP A 7 26.98 -2.06 11.28
CA TRP A 7 25.77 -2.45 12.02
C TRP A 7 24.52 -1.66 11.59
N LEU A 8 24.63 -0.34 11.40
CA LEU A 8 23.51 0.48 10.95
C LEU A 8 23.01 0.09 9.56
N ILE A 9 23.92 -0.19 8.64
CA ILE A 9 23.55 -0.63 7.28
C ILE A 9 22.84 -1.98 7.31
N LEU A 10 23.35 -2.94 8.08
CA LEU A 10 22.73 -4.26 8.23
C LEU A 10 21.32 -4.14 8.83
N ARG A 11 21.16 -3.33 9.87
CA ARG A 11 19.85 -3.06 10.48
C ARG A 11 18.88 -2.41 9.49
N GLY A 12 19.30 -1.33 8.82
CA GLY A 12 18.45 -0.63 7.85
C GLY A 12 18.06 -1.50 6.64
N THR A 13 18.94 -2.41 6.23
CA THR A 13 18.62 -3.42 5.20
C THR A 13 17.51 -4.35 5.68
N GLY A 14 17.61 -4.84 6.92
CA GLY A 14 16.56 -5.67 7.54
C GLY A 14 15.22 -4.93 7.64
N GLU A 15 15.23 -3.68 8.09
CA GLU A 15 14.02 -2.83 8.16
C GLU A 15 13.39 -2.64 6.78
N THR A 16 14.19 -2.39 5.75
CA THR A 16 13.70 -2.23 4.37
C THR A 16 13.05 -3.50 3.84
N ILE A 17 13.65 -4.67 4.10
CA ILE A 17 13.10 -5.97 3.69
C ILE A 17 11.74 -6.19 4.37
N VAL A 18 11.66 -5.98 5.68
CA VAL A 18 10.42 -6.16 6.45
C VAL A 18 9.33 -5.22 5.94
N MET A 19 9.65 -3.93 5.77
CA MET A 19 8.69 -2.94 5.24
C MET A 19 8.20 -3.32 3.85
N THR A 20 9.11 -3.73 2.95
CA THR A 20 8.77 -4.05 1.56
C THR A 20 7.91 -5.31 1.47
N VAL A 21 8.31 -6.38 2.18
CA VAL A 21 7.61 -7.67 2.13
C VAL A 21 6.22 -7.55 2.77
N LEU A 22 6.11 -6.95 3.96
CA LEU A 22 4.81 -6.81 4.63
C LEU A 22 3.89 -5.87 3.87
N SER A 23 4.39 -4.71 3.39
CA SER A 23 3.57 -3.78 2.61
C SER A 23 3.13 -4.40 1.28
N GLY A 24 4.04 -5.13 0.62
CA GLY A 24 3.72 -5.88 -0.60
C GLY A 24 2.66 -6.95 -0.36
N LEU A 25 2.75 -7.69 0.75
CA LEU A 25 1.79 -8.70 1.13
C LEU A 25 0.40 -8.10 1.36
N PHE A 26 0.27 -7.08 2.20
CA PHE A 26 -1.02 -6.42 2.45
C PHE A 26 -1.57 -5.74 1.19
N GLY A 27 -0.70 -5.09 0.42
CA GLY A 27 -1.04 -4.50 -0.87
C GLY A 27 -1.56 -5.54 -1.86
N PHE A 28 -0.99 -6.74 -1.88
CA PHE A 28 -1.45 -7.84 -2.71
C PHE A 28 -2.78 -8.41 -2.23
N VAL A 29 -2.94 -8.63 -0.92
CA VAL A 29 -4.18 -9.15 -0.31
C VAL A 29 -5.38 -8.24 -0.61
N ILE A 30 -5.18 -6.92 -0.65
CA ILE A 30 -6.25 -5.95 -0.96
C ILE A 30 -6.35 -5.70 -2.48
N GLY A 31 -5.20 -5.58 -3.14
CA GLY A 31 -5.10 -5.22 -4.55
C GLY A 31 -5.55 -6.33 -5.49
N LEU A 32 -5.25 -7.60 -5.18
CA LEU A 32 -5.63 -8.73 -6.03
C LEU A 32 -7.16 -8.90 -6.11
N PRO A 33 -7.92 -8.97 -4.99
CA PRO A 33 -9.38 -9.03 -5.06
C PRO A 33 -9.99 -7.82 -5.78
N THR A 34 -9.47 -6.61 -5.51
CA THR A 34 -9.94 -5.38 -6.15
C THR A 34 -9.68 -5.39 -7.66
N GLY A 35 -8.52 -5.87 -8.09
CA GLY A 35 -8.15 -6.01 -9.50
C GLY A 35 -9.00 -7.05 -10.23
N VAL A 36 -9.23 -8.21 -9.60
CA VAL A 36 -10.12 -9.25 -10.14
C VAL A 36 -11.55 -8.72 -10.24
N LEU A 37 -12.06 -8.01 -9.22
CA LEU A 37 -13.38 -7.41 -9.24
C LEU A 37 -13.53 -6.41 -10.39
N LEU A 38 -12.55 -5.52 -10.58
CA LEU A 38 -12.53 -4.56 -11.68
C LEU A 38 -12.47 -5.25 -13.05
N PHE A 39 -11.76 -6.38 -13.16
CA PHE A 39 -11.73 -7.16 -14.38
C PHE A 39 -13.11 -7.78 -14.67
N MET A 40 -13.67 -8.52 -13.71
CA MET A 40 -14.94 -9.24 -13.88
C MET A 40 -16.15 -8.34 -14.10
N THR A 41 -16.12 -7.09 -13.60
CA THR A 41 -17.23 -6.13 -13.71
C THR A 41 -17.16 -5.25 -14.95
N ARG A 42 -16.12 -5.41 -15.78
CA ARG A 42 -15.95 -4.68 -17.03
C ARG A 42 -17.02 -5.07 -18.06
N LYS A 43 -17.31 -4.17 -19.01
CA LYS A 43 -18.19 -4.46 -20.14
C LYS A 43 -17.72 -5.70 -20.91
N GLY A 44 -18.61 -6.67 -21.14
CA GLY A 44 -18.31 -7.93 -21.83
C GLY A 44 -17.65 -9.00 -20.96
N GLN A 45 -17.76 -8.90 -19.63
CA GLN A 45 -17.29 -9.91 -18.67
C GLN A 45 -18.46 -10.53 -17.89
N ILE A 46 -18.17 -11.61 -17.16
CA ILE A 46 -19.17 -12.47 -16.50
C ILE A 46 -20.05 -11.69 -15.51
N LEU A 47 -19.49 -10.70 -14.81
CA LEU A 47 -20.19 -9.91 -13.80
C LEU A 47 -20.35 -8.43 -14.25
N GLU A 48 -20.59 -8.18 -15.54
CA GLU A 48 -20.70 -6.81 -16.08
C GLU A 48 -21.59 -5.92 -15.20
N ASN A 49 -20.98 -4.92 -14.58
CA ASN A 49 -21.68 -3.91 -13.80
C ASN A 49 -20.92 -2.59 -13.92
N ARG A 50 -21.38 -1.75 -14.84
CA ARG A 50 -20.72 -0.48 -15.16
C ARG A 50 -20.71 0.50 -13.99
N LEU A 51 -21.75 0.51 -13.17
CA LEU A 51 -21.82 1.40 -12.00
C LEU A 51 -20.78 0.98 -10.96
N LEU A 52 -20.74 -0.31 -10.62
CA LEU A 52 -19.75 -0.85 -9.68
C LEU A 52 -18.33 -0.66 -10.20
N ASN A 53 -18.09 -0.99 -11.48
CA ASN A 53 -16.79 -0.85 -12.10
C ASN A 53 -16.29 0.61 -12.07
N ASN A 54 -17.16 1.55 -12.46
CA ASN A 54 -16.80 2.97 -12.47
C ASN A 54 -16.51 3.49 -11.05
N ASN A 55 -17.35 3.14 -10.06
CA ASN A 55 -17.15 3.59 -8.69
C ASN A 55 -15.83 3.07 -8.10
N VAL A 56 -15.57 1.77 -8.23
CA VAL A 56 -14.32 1.16 -7.74
C VAL A 56 -13.12 1.73 -8.51
N SER A 57 -13.25 1.92 -9.82
CA SER A 57 -12.19 2.49 -10.67
C SER A 57 -11.85 3.92 -10.26
N VAL A 58 -12.85 4.76 -9.98
CA VAL A 58 -12.64 6.13 -9.47
C VAL A 58 -11.86 6.09 -8.16
N VAL A 59 -12.28 5.27 -7.19
CA VAL A 59 -11.58 5.14 -5.91
C VAL A 59 -10.12 4.70 -6.10
N VAL A 60 -9.88 3.66 -6.90
CA VAL A 60 -8.52 3.19 -7.20
C VAL A 60 -7.68 4.27 -7.88
N ASN A 61 -8.25 5.01 -8.84
CA ASN A 61 -7.54 6.07 -9.54
C ASN A 61 -7.24 7.28 -8.64
N ILE A 62 -8.09 7.58 -7.65
CA ILE A 62 -7.81 8.59 -6.63
C ILE A 62 -6.57 8.18 -5.82
N PHE A 63 -6.57 6.98 -5.23
CA PHE A 63 -5.41 6.52 -4.45
C PHE A 63 -4.11 6.44 -5.28
N ARG A 64 -4.21 6.07 -6.56
CA ARG A 64 -3.06 6.01 -7.47
C ARG A 64 -2.52 7.38 -7.90
N SER A 65 -3.37 8.41 -7.91
CA SER A 65 -2.97 9.75 -8.35
C SER A 65 -2.34 10.59 -7.24
N ILE A 66 -2.58 10.23 -5.97
CA ILE A 66 -1.97 10.91 -4.82
C ILE A 66 -0.45 10.60 -4.79
N PRO A 67 0.42 11.63 -4.82
CA PRO A 67 1.85 11.43 -4.65
C PRO A 67 2.17 10.75 -3.31
N PHE A 68 3.08 9.78 -3.33
CA PHE A 68 3.40 8.96 -2.16
C PHE A 68 3.73 9.77 -0.89
N ILE A 69 4.49 10.86 -1.02
CA ILE A 69 4.86 11.74 0.11
C ILE A 69 3.61 12.37 0.74
N ILE A 70 2.65 12.82 -0.08
CA ILE A 70 1.40 13.43 0.39
C ILE A 70 0.56 12.38 1.11
N LEU A 71 0.48 11.17 0.56
CA LEU A 71 -0.24 10.06 1.19
C LEU A 71 0.35 9.72 2.56
N ILE A 72 1.68 9.62 2.70
CA ILE A 72 2.33 9.37 4.00
C ILE A 72 1.91 10.42 5.03
N VAL A 73 2.06 11.71 4.69
CA VAL A 73 1.77 12.80 5.63
C VAL A 73 0.31 12.78 6.04
N TRP A 74 -0.59 12.56 5.09
CA TRP A 74 -2.02 12.44 5.35
C TRP A 74 -2.37 11.21 6.23
N MET A 75 -1.60 10.14 6.11
CA MET A 75 -1.78 8.90 6.88
C MET A 75 -1.23 8.97 8.31
N ILE A 76 -0.37 9.94 8.67
CA ILE A 76 0.21 10.07 10.02
C ILE A 76 -0.83 9.98 11.17
N PRO A 77 -1.93 10.75 11.18
CA PRO A 77 -2.92 10.67 12.25
C PRO A 77 -3.59 9.29 12.31
N PHE A 78 -3.85 8.69 11.15
CA PHE A 78 -4.46 7.36 11.05
C PHE A 78 -3.52 6.26 11.54
N THR A 79 -2.24 6.28 11.12
CA THR A 79 -1.25 5.27 11.52
C THR A 79 -0.96 5.35 13.01
N ARG A 80 -0.87 6.54 13.59
CA ARG A 80 -0.76 6.72 15.05
C ARG A 80 -1.97 6.17 15.79
N ALA A 81 -3.18 6.38 15.29
CA ALA A 81 -4.39 5.84 15.92
C ALA A 81 -4.44 4.30 15.87
N LEU A 82 -3.91 3.70 14.80
CA LEU A 82 -3.95 2.25 14.60
C LEU A 82 -2.83 1.50 15.34
N VAL A 83 -1.60 2.04 15.32
CA VAL A 83 -0.38 1.32 15.75
C VAL A 83 0.42 2.07 16.82
N GLY A 84 0.01 3.29 17.19
CA GLY A 84 0.68 4.11 18.19
C GLY A 84 1.89 4.91 17.69
N THR A 85 2.47 4.56 16.52
CA THR A 85 3.62 5.25 15.92
C THR A 85 3.37 5.52 14.43
N SER A 86 4.07 6.51 13.87
CA SER A 86 3.93 6.90 12.45
C SER A 86 5.14 6.55 11.57
N ILE A 87 6.29 6.23 12.17
CA ILE A 87 7.57 6.01 11.46
C ILE A 87 8.39 4.96 12.22
N GLY A 88 8.86 3.91 11.53
CA GLY A 88 9.77 2.88 12.07
C GLY A 88 9.11 1.52 12.34
N VAL A 89 9.91 0.45 12.29
CA VAL A 89 9.53 -0.92 12.76
C VAL A 89 9.98 -1.14 14.21
N GLN A 90 10.60 -0.14 14.85
CA GLN A 90 11.01 -0.10 16.25
C GLN A 90 11.03 1.34 16.74
#